data_AF-A0A9N8YZJ9-F1
#
_entry.id   AF-A0A9N8YZJ9-F1
#
_cell.length_a   1.000
_cell.length_b   1.000
_cell.length_c   1.000
_cell.angle_alpha   90.00
_cell.angle_beta   90.00
_cell.angle_gamma   90.00
#
_symmetry.space_group_name_H-M   'P 1'
#
loop_
_entity.id
_entity.type
_entity.pdbx_description
1 polymer ?
#
loop_
_entity_poly.entity_id
_entity_poly.type
_entity_poly.pdbx_seq_one_letter_code
_entity_poly.pdbx_strand_id
1 'polypeptide(L)'
;MEGSHSFKKEHDKCPGCKNLDQCTDCYSEQFLPVNSGNFDIDNLIKATHRNNIRYRLEWIPFEDFTDVQEVEEGGFSIISTAIWIKGRVTSYSGGKLNRKGRMKIILKVLKDSQNINSAFIKELHNIAKTQPNSPKRYVVHYYGVSQDPITKNYIFVMDYMKNGSLHDYLSKNFDEIKWMDWRKTEIY
;
A
#
# COMPACT_ATOMS: atom_id res chain seq x y z
N MET A 1 -22.59 42.34 22.40
CA MET A 1 -22.94 41.21 21.51
C MET A 1 -22.37 41.51 20.14
N GLU A 2 -22.09 40.45 19.39
CA GLU A 2 -21.58 40.41 18.02
C GLU A 2 -20.07 40.55 17.82
N GLY A 3 -19.55 39.56 17.10
CA GLY A 3 -18.15 39.31 16.82
C GLY A 3 -17.95 37.87 16.33
N SER A 4 -18.74 37.45 15.33
CA SER A 4 -18.59 36.13 14.71
C SER A 4 -17.37 36.15 13.77
N HIS A 5 -16.28 35.51 14.19
CA HIS A 5 -15.16 35.21 13.31
C HIS A 5 -15.57 34.15 12.28
N SER A 6 -15.74 34.57 11.03
CA SER A 6 -15.88 33.67 9.88
C SER A 6 -14.50 33.09 9.53
N PHE A 7 -14.32 31.78 9.66
CA PHE A 7 -13.21 31.08 9.02
C PHE A 7 -13.43 31.11 7.50
N LYS A 8 -12.60 31.87 6.78
CA LYS A 8 -12.58 31.87 5.31
C LYS A 8 -12.18 30.49 4.81
N LYS A 9 -13.06 29.85 4.03
CA LYS A 9 -12.70 28.73 3.15
C LYS A 9 -11.98 29.31 1.93
N GLU A 10 -10.66 29.17 1.87
CA GLU A 10 -9.92 29.32 0.61
C GLU A 10 -9.88 27.96 -0.11
N HIS A 11 -10.85 27.75 -1.01
CA HIS A 11 -10.86 26.64 -1.97
C HIS A 11 -10.61 27.16 -3.40
N ASP A 12 -9.58 28.00 -3.58
CA ASP A 12 -9.19 28.53 -4.89
C ASP A 12 -7.73 28.20 -5.20
N LYS A 13 -7.44 26.96 -5.63
CA LYS A 13 -6.15 26.63 -6.27
C LYS A 13 -6.31 25.55 -7.36
N CYS A 14 -6.73 25.97 -8.55
CA CYS A 14 -6.20 25.57 -9.88
C CYS A 14 -7.30 25.79 -10.94
N PRO A 15 -7.30 26.93 -11.67
CA PRO A 15 -8.31 27.24 -12.69
C PRO A 15 -8.03 26.42 -13.95
N GLY A 16 -8.64 25.22 -14.03
CA GLY A 16 -8.62 24.37 -15.21
C GLY A 16 -7.29 23.64 -15.43
N CYS A 17 -7.32 22.31 -15.34
CA CYS A 17 -6.19 21.41 -15.57
C CYS A 17 -5.72 21.45 -17.04
N LYS A 18 -5.05 22.52 -17.46
CA LYS A 18 -4.51 22.67 -18.82
C LYS A 18 -3.05 22.23 -18.94
N ASN A 19 -2.31 22.18 -17.84
CA ASN A 19 -0.91 21.75 -17.80
C ASN A 19 -0.67 20.85 -16.58
N LEU A 20 -0.35 19.58 -16.83
CA LEU A 20 -0.03 18.59 -15.79
C LEU A 20 1.13 19.06 -14.91
N ASP A 21 2.15 19.67 -15.51
CA ASP A 21 3.44 19.94 -14.87
C ASP A 21 3.43 21.05 -13.80
N GLN A 22 2.32 21.76 -13.62
CA GLN A 22 2.26 22.96 -12.77
C GLN A 22 1.36 22.86 -11.53
N CYS A 23 0.60 21.77 -11.35
CA CYS A 23 -0.25 21.59 -10.17
C CYS A 23 -0.13 20.15 -9.67
N THR A 24 0.55 19.96 -8.53
CA THR A 24 0.74 18.65 -7.88
C THR A 24 -0.60 17.98 -7.52
N ASP A 25 -1.63 18.79 -7.26
CA ASP A 25 -2.99 18.33 -7.01
C ASP A 25 -3.65 17.76 -8.28
N CYS A 26 -3.41 18.35 -9.46
CA CYS A 26 -3.86 17.83 -10.75
C CYS A 26 -3.16 16.52 -11.16
N TYR A 27 -1.94 16.28 -10.66
CA TYR A 27 -1.20 15.02 -10.87
C TYR A 27 -1.78 13.84 -10.09
N SER A 28 -2.63 14.09 -9.09
CA SER A 28 -3.15 13.05 -8.19
C SER A 28 -4.48 12.46 -8.67
N GLU A 29 -5.28 13.22 -9.43
CA GLU A 29 -6.64 12.81 -9.79
C GLU A 29 -6.75 12.04 -11.12
N GLN A 30 -5.77 12.14 -12.02
CA GLN A 30 -5.96 11.69 -13.42
C GLN A 30 -5.48 10.26 -13.74
N PHE A 31 -4.75 9.56 -12.87
CA PHE A 31 -3.96 8.40 -13.36
C PHE A 31 -4.44 7.03 -12.95
N LEU A 32 -5.15 6.85 -11.85
CA LEU A 32 -5.73 5.56 -11.49
C LEU A 32 -7.14 5.77 -10.95
N PRO A 33 -8.20 5.29 -11.64
CA PRO A 33 -9.53 5.31 -11.07
C PRO A 33 -9.50 4.48 -9.78
N VAL A 34 -9.70 5.14 -8.65
CA VAL A 34 -9.90 4.50 -7.35
C VAL A 34 -11.41 4.47 -7.12
N ASN A 35 -11.97 3.26 -7.11
CA ASN A 35 -13.39 3.04 -6.85
C ASN A 35 -13.54 1.71 -6.12
N SER A 36 -13.34 1.74 -4.81
CA SER A 36 -13.60 0.59 -3.94
C SER A 36 -15.08 0.45 -3.55
N GLY A 37 -15.90 1.44 -3.89
CA GLY A 37 -17.24 1.59 -3.33
C GLY A 37 -17.23 2.10 -1.88
N ASN A 38 -16.06 2.43 -1.32
CA ASN A 38 -15.92 3.00 0.02
C ASN A 38 -15.13 4.31 0.01
N PHE A 39 -15.79 5.39 0.46
CA PHE A 39 -15.23 6.74 0.43
C PHE A 39 -13.95 6.90 1.27
N ASP A 40 -13.89 6.28 2.45
CA ASP A 40 -12.74 6.40 3.34
C ASP A 40 -11.51 5.70 2.78
N ILE A 41 -11.69 4.49 2.24
CA ILE A 41 -10.62 3.74 1.56
C ILE A 41 -10.13 4.52 0.34
N ASP A 42 -11.06 5.00 -0.49
CA ASP A 42 -10.71 5.72 -1.71
C ASP A 42 -9.89 6.98 -1.39
N ASN A 43 -10.27 7.73 -0.35
CA ASN A 43 -9.52 8.90 0.09
C ASN A 43 -8.13 8.54 0.65
N LEU A 44 -8.01 7.45 1.40
CA LEU A 44 -6.72 6.99 1.91
C LEU A 44 -5.78 6.55 0.80
N ILE A 45 -6.29 5.82 -0.20
CA ILE A 45 -5.53 5.42 -1.37
C ILE A 45 -5.07 6.67 -2.13
N LYS A 46 -5.99 7.60 -2.44
CA LYS A 46 -5.69 8.87 -3.13
C LYS A 46 -4.68 9.72 -2.39
N ALA A 47 -4.69 9.73 -1.05
CA ALA A 47 -3.70 10.46 -0.26
C ALA A 47 -2.26 10.00 -0.53
N THR A 48 -2.05 8.73 -0.91
CA THR A 48 -0.73 8.22 -1.32
C THR A 48 -0.29 8.68 -2.70
N HIS A 49 -1.22 9.17 -3.54
CA HIS A 49 -0.92 9.56 -4.91
C HIS A 49 -0.16 10.88 -5.02
N ARG A 50 -0.14 11.67 -3.95
CA ARG A 50 0.73 12.87 -3.85
C ARG A 50 2.22 12.52 -3.81
N ASN A 51 2.55 11.26 -3.53
CA ASN A 51 3.93 10.77 -3.48
C ASN A 51 4.37 10.20 -4.85
N ASN A 52 5.56 9.60 -4.86
CA ASN A 52 6.18 8.97 -6.01
C ASN A 52 5.26 7.90 -6.65
N ILE A 53 5.12 7.94 -7.98
CA ILE A 53 4.27 7.03 -8.77
C ILE A 53 4.55 5.54 -8.50
N ARG A 54 5.79 5.18 -8.14
CA ARG A 54 6.20 3.79 -7.88
C ARG A 54 5.66 3.21 -6.58
N TYR A 55 5.21 4.07 -5.66
CA TYR A 55 4.84 3.74 -4.28
C TYR A 55 3.41 4.18 -3.93
N ARG A 56 2.62 4.47 -4.96
CA ARG A 56 1.20 4.75 -4.81
C ARG A 56 0.46 3.47 -4.51
N LEU A 57 -0.47 3.53 -3.57
CA LEU A 57 -1.44 2.46 -3.38
C LEU A 57 -2.45 2.46 -4.53
N GLU A 58 -2.87 1.28 -4.96
CA GLU A 58 -3.93 1.08 -5.94
C GLU A 58 -5.14 0.42 -5.27
N TRP A 59 -6.34 0.73 -5.74
CA TRP A 59 -7.44 -0.22 -5.60
C TRP A 59 -7.28 -1.26 -6.70
N ILE A 60 -7.14 -2.53 -6.32
CA ILE A 60 -6.84 -3.62 -7.25
C ILE A 60 -8.06 -4.53 -7.32
N PRO A 61 -8.74 -4.64 -8.47
CA PRO A 61 -9.84 -5.56 -8.64
C PRO A 61 -9.39 -7.01 -8.39
N PHE A 62 -10.19 -7.79 -7.66
CA PHE A 62 -9.81 -9.15 -7.27
C PHE A 62 -9.62 -10.07 -8.48
N GLU A 63 -10.38 -9.82 -9.55
CA GLU A 63 -10.29 -10.52 -10.82
C GLU A 63 -8.94 -10.36 -11.55
N ASP A 64 -8.11 -9.41 -11.13
CA ASP A 64 -6.74 -9.27 -11.64
C ASP A 64 -5.77 -10.29 -11.00
N PHE A 65 -6.23 -11.09 -10.03
CA PHE A 65 -5.46 -12.13 -9.39
C PHE A 65 -5.78 -13.51 -9.96
N THR A 66 -4.73 -14.28 -10.21
CA THR A 66 -4.78 -15.68 -10.67
C THR A 66 -3.90 -16.55 -9.79
N ASP A 67 -4.10 -17.86 -9.82
CA ASP A 67 -3.29 -18.82 -9.07
C ASP A 67 -3.23 -18.51 -7.56
N VAL A 68 -4.38 -18.14 -6.97
CA VAL A 68 -4.48 -17.82 -5.54
C VAL A 68 -4.32 -19.11 -4.73
N GLN A 69 -3.32 -19.14 -3.85
CA GLN A 69 -2.98 -20.29 -3.00
C GLN A 69 -2.76 -19.84 -1.58
N GLU A 70 -3.50 -20.40 -0.64
CA GLU A 70 -3.28 -20.17 0.78
C GLU A 70 -1.94 -20.75 1.23
N VAL A 71 -1.23 -20.01 2.07
CA VAL A 71 0.08 -20.37 2.63
C VAL A 71 -0.05 -20.63 4.12
N GLU A 72 -0.75 -19.73 4.81
CA GLU A 72 -0.83 -19.72 6.27
C GLU A 72 -2.12 -19.04 6.70
N GLU A 73 -2.79 -19.62 7.70
CA GLU A 73 -3.88 -18.97 8.41
C GLU A 73 -3.43 -18.65 9.84
N GLY A 74 -3.46 -17.37 10.19
CA GLY A 74 -3.29 -16.89 11.56
C GLY A 74 -4.62 -16.54 12.23
N GLY A 75 -4.57 -16.11 13.48
CA GLY A 75 -5.77 -15.72 14.23
C GLY A 75 -6.57 -14.58 13.59
N PHE A 76 -5.90 -13.63 12.92
CA PHE A 76 -6.51 -12.40 12.39
C PHE A 76 -6.48 -12.28 10.87
N SER A 77 -5.68 -13.10 10.19
CA SER A 77 -5.49 -12.98 8.75
C SER A 77 -5.15 -14.30 8.11
N ILE A 78 -5.51 -14.42 6.83
CA ILE A 78 -5.06 -15.49 5.94
C ILE A 78 -4.01 -14.90 5.00
N ILE A 79 -2.88 -15.58 4.87
CA ILE A 79 -1.81 -15.24 3.94
C ILE A 79 -1.92 -16.16 2.74
N SER A 80 -2.07 -15.58 1.56
CA SER A 80 -2.10 -16.29 0.29
C SER A 80 -1.03 -15.74 -0.66
N THR A 81 -0.53 -16.57 -1.57
CA THR A 81 0.20 -16.10 -2.76
C THR A 81 -0.75 -16.01 -3.94
N ALA A 82 -0.45 -15.11 -4.88
CA ALA A 82 -1.17 -15.01 -6.15
C ALA A 82 -0.28 -14.45 -7.25
N ILE A 83 -0.73 -14.55 -8.50
CA ILE A 83 -0.19 -13.83 -9.64
C ILE A 83 -1.10 -12.65 -9.97
N TRP A 84 -0.58 -11.43 -9.86
CA TRP A 84 -1.24 -10.22 -10.35
C TRP A 84 -0.93 -10.02 -11.82
N ILE A 85 -1.95 -10.12 -12.69
CA ILE A 85 -1.76 -10.17 -14.15
C ILE A 85 -1.29 -8.85 -14.76
N LYS A 86 -1.79 -7.73 -14.23
CA LYS A 86 -1.44 -6.39 -14.70
C LYS A 86 -0.13 -5.91 -14.06
N GLY A 87 0.08 -6.24 -12.80
CA GLY A 87 1.22 -5.78 -12.00
C GLY A 87 1.19 -4.28 -11.72
N ARG A 88 2.16 -3.82 -10.92
CA ARG A 88 2.27 -2.41 -10.52
C ARG A 88 2.55 -1.48 -11.69
N VAL A 89 2.15 -0.21 -11.54
CA VAL A 89 2.60 0.88 -12.41
C VAL A 89 4.12 1.09 -12.28
N THR A 90 4.80 1.22 -13.41
CA THR A 90 6.26 1.47 -13.47
C THR A 90 6.59 2.87 -13.96
N SER A 91 5.80 3.39 -14.89
CA SER A 91 5.92 4.76 -15.41
C SER A 91 4.63 5.20 -16.10
N TYR A 92 4.57 6.48 -16.45
CA TYR A 92 3.53 7.05 -17.30
C TYR A 92 4.20 7.72 -18.50
N SER A 93 3.78 7.37 -19.72
CA SER A 93 4.34 7.93 -20.96
C SER A 93 3.29 7.95 -22.06
N GLY A 94 3.19 9.06 -22.79
CA GLY A 94 2.31 9.16 -23.96
C GLY A 94 0.83 8.90 -23.67
N GLY A 95 0.33 9.38 -22.53
CA GLY A 95 -1.08 9.20 -22.16
C GLY A 95 -1.42 7.84 -21.54
N LYS A 96 -0.43 6.95 -21.37
CA LYS A 96 -0.66 5.56 -20.94
C LYS A 96 0.18 5.20 -19.72
N LEU A 97 -0.42 4.39 -18.84
CA LEU A 97 0.29 3.74 -17.74
C LEU A 97 1.03 2.51 -18.26
N ASN A 98 2.34 2.50 -18.04
CA ASN A 98 3.13 1.30 -18.24
C ASN A 98 3.09 0.50 -16.94
N ARG A 99 2.81 -0.80 -17.05
CA ARG A 99 2.77 -1.72 -15.92
C ARG A 99 3.84 -2.79 -16.05
N LYS A 100 4.24 -3.35 -14.91
CA LYS A 100 5.25 -4.42 -14.86
C LYS A 100 4.79 -5.71 -15.58
N GLY A 101 3.49 -5.92 -15.72
CA GLY A 101 2.92 -7.19 -16.18
C GLY A 101 2.87 -8.23 -15.06
N ARG A 102 2.70 -9.51 -15.43
CA ARG A 102 2.53 -10.63 -14.49
C ARG A 102 3.60 -10.60 -13.40
N MET A 103 3.17 -10.59 -12.15
CA MET A 103 4.08 -10.67 -11.01
C MET A 103 3.48 -11.46 -9.84
N LYS A 104 4.33 -12.21 -9.15
CA LYS A 104 3.97 -12.91 -7.91
C LYS A 104 3.87 -11.91 -6.75
N ILE A 105 2.81 -12.04 -5.97
CA ILE A 105 2.46 -11.16 -4.85
C ILE A 105 2.01 -11.97 -3.63
N ILE A 106 1.92 -11.29 -2.49
CA ILE A 106 1.22 -11.77 -1.29
C ILE A 106 -0.11 -11.03 -1.15
N LEU A 107 -1.14 -11.79 -0.84
CA LEU A 107 -2.45 -11.33 -0.40
C LEU A 107 -2.56 -11.60 1.10
N LYS A 108 -2.64 -10.54 1.91
CA LYS A 108 -2.98 -10.65 3.34
C LYS A 108 -4.45 -10.31 3.48
N VAL A 109 -5.29 -11.33 3.61
CA VAL A 109 -6.73 -11.21 3.82
C VAL A 109 -6.98 -11.00 5.30
N LEU A 110 -7.62 -9.89 5.69
CA LEU A 110 -8.01 -9.69 7.09
C LEU A 110 -9.37 -10.34 7.35
N LYS A 111 -9.43 -11.23 8.35
CA LYS A 111 -10.68 -11.86 8.74
C LYS A 111 -11.63 -10.85 9.38
N ASP A 112 -12.92 -11.06 9.18
CA ASP A 112 -14.00 -10.24 9.72
C ASP A 112 -13.89 -8.74 9.40
N SER A 113 -13.35 -8.41 8.23
CA SER A 113 -13.09 -7.03 7.78
C SER A 113 -14.15 -6.51 6.80
N GLN A 114 -15.20 -7.29 6.50
CA GLN A 114 -16.32 -6.88 5.65
C GLN A 114 -16.96 -5.56 6.09
N ASN A 115 -16.96 -5.30 7.40
CA ASN A 115 -17.31 -4.01 7.96
C ASN A 115 -16.02 -3.28 8.32
N ILE A 116 -15.77 -2.15 7.66
CA ILE A 116 -14.62 -1.31 7.97
C ILE A 116 -14.63 -0.96 9.45
N ASN A 117 -13.61 -1.44 10.15
CA ASN A 117 -13.38 -1.12 11.55
C ASN A 117 -12.14 -0.22 11.70
N SER A 118 -11.99 0.35 12.88
CA SER A 118 -10.86 1.24 13.19
C SER A 118 -9.50 0.55 13.07
N ALA A 119 -9.42 -0.77 13.23
CA ALA A 119 -8.18 -1.52 13.09
C ALA A 119 -7.71 -1.58 11.64
N PHE A 120 -8.62 -1.87 10.69
CA PHE A 120 -8.30 -1.86 9.26
C PHE A 120 -7.84 -0.47 8.80
N ILE A 121 -8.60 0.58 9.15
CA ILE A 121 -8.26 1.97 8.79
C ILE A 121 -6.91 2.36 9.37
N LYS A 122 -6.62 1.99 10.63
CA LYS A 122 -5.32 2.23 11.26
C LYS A 122 -4.19 1.50 10.54
N GLU A 123 -4.39 0.24 10.13
CA GLU A 123 -3.37 -0.52 9.39
C GLU A 123 -3.12 0.10 8.00
N LEU A 124 -4.18 0.46 7.26
CA LEU A 124 -4.07 1.14 5.98
C LEU A 124 -3.35 2.50 6.10
N HIS A 125 -3.65 3.27 7.15
CA HIS A 125 -2.92 4.49 7.47
C HIS A 125 -1.44 4.26 7.73
N ASN A 126 -1.10 3.22 8.50
CA ASN A 126 0.28 2.87 8.78
C ASN A 126 1.02 2.48 7.50
N ILE A 127 0.40 1.64 6.66
CA ILE A 127 0.93 1.27 5.35
C ILE A 127 1.21 2.53 4.52
N ALA A 128 0.22 3.43 4.38
CA ALA A 128 0.35 4.67 3.64
C ALA A 128 1.51 5.56 4.13
N LYS A 129 1.72 5.65 5.46
CA LYS A 129 2.83 6.42 6.06
C LYS A 129 4.19 5.77 5.85
N THR A 130 4.25 4.44 5.82
CA THR A 130 5.50 3.68 5.65
C THR A 130 5.90 3.46 4.20
N GLN A 131 5.06 3.91 3.24
CA GLN A 131 5.40 3.83 1.82
C GLN A 131 6.76 4.49 1.57
N PRO A 132 7.70 3.80 0.91
CA PRO A 132 9.03 4.34 0.72
C PRO A 132 8.96 5.62 -0.11
N ASN A 133 9.61 6.68 0.35
CA ASN A 133 9.82 7.88 -0.47
C ASN A 133 11.13 7.81 -1.28
N SER A 134 11.87 6.71 -1.15
CA SER A 134 13.20 6.53 -1.75
C SER A 134 13.36 5.11 -2.32
N PRO A 135 14.33 4.88 -3.22
CA PRO A 135 14.62 3.55 -3.75
C PRO A 135 15.23 2.57 -2.72
N LYS A 136 15.70 3.06 -1.56
CA LYS A 136 16.19 2.21 -0.47
C LYS A 136 14.99 1.61 0.27
N ARG A 137 14.85 0.28 0.19
CA ARG A 137 13.72 -0.46 0.76
C ARG A 137 14.12 -1.10 2.09
N TYR A 138 13.61 -0.55 3.19
CA TYR A 138 13.75 -1.13 4.53
C TYR A 138 12.44 -1.73 5.05
N VAL A 139 11.33 -1.48 4.36
CA VAL A 139 9.98 -1.94 4.70
C VAL A 139 9.39 -2.64 3.49
N VAL A 140 8.51 -3.61 3.75
CA VAL A 140 7.77 -4.30 2.69
C VAL A 140 6.94 -3.30 1.91
N HIS A 141 7.04 -3.39 0.58
CA HIS A 141 6.25 -2.54 -0.31
C HIS A 141 4.84 -3.10 -0.46
N TYR A 142 3.86 -2.24 -0.17
CA TYR A 142 2.45 -2.52 -0.43
C TYR A 142 2.04 -1.87 -1.74
N TYR A 143 1.36 -2.64 -2.58
CA TYR A 143 0.83 -2.22 -3.86
C TYR A 143 -0.55 -1.59 -3.75
N GLY A 144 -1.35 -2.01 -2.78
CA GLY A 144 -2.73 -1.60 -2.76
C GLY A 144 -3.62 -2.40 -1.84
N VAL A 145 -4.91 -2.17 -2.03
CA VAL A 145 -6.01 -2.82 -1.34
C VAL A 145 -6.89 -3.50 -2.38
N SER A 146 -7.44 -4.65 -2.02
CA SER A 146 -8.50 -5.33 -2.76
C SER A 146 -9.58 -5.79 -1.78
N GLN A 147 -10.64 -6.41 -2.29
CA GLN A 147 -11.69 -7.02 -1.49
C GLN A 147 -12.06 -8.36 -2.10
N ASP A 148 -12.14 -9.37 -1.25
CA ASP A 148 -12.60 -10.70 -1.63
C ASP A 148 -14.08 -10.62 -2.08
N PRO A 149 -14.42 -11.10 -3.29
CA PRO A 149 -15.77 -10.95 -3.82
C PRO A 149 -16.82 -11.79 -3.08
N ILE A 150 -16.41 -12.85 -2.37
CA ILE A 150 -17.29 -13.80 -1.68
C ILE A 150 -17.46 -13.38 -0.22
N THR A 151 -16.35 -13.29 0.52
CA THR A 151 -16.35 -13.00 1.95
C THR A 151 -16.48 -11.52 2.27
N LYS A 152 -16.22 -10.65 1.27
CA LYS A 152 -16.14 -9.18 1.41
C LYS A 152 -15.03 -8.69 2.34
N ASN A 153 -14.14 -9.59 2.77
CA ASN A 153 -12.96 -9.22 3.54
C ASN A 153 -11.99 -8.38 2.69
N TYR A 154 -11.41 -7.36 3.30
CA TYR A 154 -10.36 -6.57 2.70
C TYR A 154 -9.03 -7.31 2.67
N ILE A 155 -8.26 -7.01 1.62
CA ILE A 155 -7.01 -7.68 1.29
C ILE A 155 -5.95 -6.62 1.09
N PHE A 156 -4.82 -6.77 1.79
CA PHE A 156 -3.61 -6.01 1.47
C PHE A 156 -2.77 -6.76 0.44
N VAL A 157 -2.35 -6.03 -0.59
CA VAL A 157 -1.55 -6.55 -1.69
C VAL A 157 -0.12 -6.07 -1.54
N MET A 158 0.85 -6.97 -1.45
CA MET A 158 2.23 -6.63 -1.10
C MET A 158 3.28 -7.48 -1.83
N ASP A 159 4.54 -7.06 -1.77
CA ASP A 159 5.67 -7.75 -2.40
C ASP A 159 5.81 -9.20 -1.91
N TYR A 160 6.08 -10.11 -2.84
CA TYR A 160 6.46 -11.48 -2.52
C TYR A 160 7.90 -11.53 -1.98
N MET A 161 8.04 -11.98 -0.73
CA MET A 161 9.34 -12.13 -0.07
C MET A 161 9.93 -13.52 -0.37
N LYS A 162 10.78 -13.60 -1.39
CA LYS A 162 11.40 -14.87 -1.83
C LYS A 162 12.16 -15.59 -0.71
N ASN A 163 12.73 -14.84 0.24
CA ASN A 163 13.56 -15.38 1.30
C ASN A 163 12.78 -15.77 2.56
N GLY A 164 11.45 -15.74 2.52
CA GLY A 164 10.60 -16.06 3.66
C GLY A 164 10.58 -14.97 4.72
N SER A 165 10.11 -15.33 5.91
CA SER A 165 9.98 -14.43 7.05
C SER A 165 11.27 -14.35 7.87
N LEU A 166 11.38 -13.32 8.71
CA LEU A 166 12.42 -13.25 9.72
C LEU A 166 12.37 -14.47 10.66
N HIS A 167 11.18 -14.98 10.97
CA HIS A 167 11.01 -16.17 11.79
C HIS A 167 11.62 -17.42 11.11
N ASP A 168 11.40 -17.60 9.80
CA ASP A 168 12.00 -18.69 9.03
C ASP A 168 13.53 -18.59 9.00
N TYR A 169 14.04 -17.37 8.90
CA TYR A 169 15.48 -17.14 8.93
C TYR A 169 16.06 -17.45 10.32
N LEU A 170 15.46 -16.90 11.38
CA LEU A 170 15.94 -17.08 12.75
C LEU A 170 15.85 -18.54 13.16
N SER A 171 14.76 -19.24 12.86
CA SER A 171 14.61 -20.66 13.19
C SER A 171 15.67 -21.56 12.55
N LYS A 172 16.17 -21.20 11.35
CA LYS A 172 17.21 -21.96 10.64
C LYS A 172 18.63 -21.59 11.03
N ASN A 173 18.87 -20.34 11.39
CA ASN A 173 20.23 -19.78 11.53
C ASN A 173 20.54 -19.31 12.95
N PHE A 174 19.68 -19.60 13.94
CA PHE A 174 19.80 -19.04 15.30
C PHE A 174 21.19 -19.24 15.90
N ASP A 175 21.75 -20.44 15.74
CA ASP A 175 23.05 -20.83 16.31
C ASP A 175 24.25 -20.11 15.64
N GLU A 176 24.07 -19.62 14.41
CA GLU A 176 25.11 -18.91 13.65
C GLU A 176 25.09 -17.40 13.89
N ILE A 177 24.07 -16.88 14.58
CA ILE A 177 23.94 -15.45 14.88
C ILE A 177 24.99 -15.06 15.92
N LYS A 178 26.02 -14.36 15.46
CA LYS A 178 27.03 -13.75 16.33
C LYS A 178 26.47 -12.46 16.93
N TRP A 179 26.12 -12.54 18.22
CA TRP A 179 25.77 -11.37 19.00
C TRP A 179 27.03 -10.52 19.23
N MET A 180 26.99 -9.23 18.87
CA MET A 180 28.06 -8.32 19.28
C MET A 180 28.04 -8.20 20.80
N ASP A 181 29.16 -8.56 21.41
CA ASP A 181 29.37 -8.50 22.85
C ASP A 181 29.60 -7.03 23.24
N TRP A 182 28.50 -6.31 23.53
CA TRP A 182 28.50 -4.86 23.79
C TRP A 182 29.36 -4.44 25.00
N ARG A 183 29.81 -5.39 25.82
CA ARG A 183 30.69 -5.16 26.97
C ARG A 183 32.17 -4.99 26.61
N LYS A 184 32.57 -5.07 25.34
CA LYS A 184 33.97 -4.90 24.91
C LYS A 184 34.31 -3.55 24.27
N THR A 185 33.35 -2.63 24.19
CA THR A 185 33.62 -1.22 23.85
C THR A 185 33.77 -0.40 25.12
N GLU A 186 34.81 -0.69 25.91
CA GLU A 186 35.42 0.36 26.75
C GLU A 186 36.29 1.22 25.83
N ILE A 187 35.96 2.50 25.82
CA ILE A 187 36.60 3.57 25.06
C ILE A 187 37.96 3.84 25.74
N TYR A 188 39.05 3.75 24.98
CA TYR A 188 40.32 4.40 25.34
C TYR A 188 40.33 5.84 24.83
#